data_AF-A0A3D2VKH0-F1
#
_entry.id   AF-A0A3D2VKH0-F1
#
_cell.length_a   1.000
_cell.length_b   1.000
_cell.length_c   1.000
_cell.angle_alpha   90.00
_cell.angle_beta   90.00
_cell.angle_gamma   90.00
#
_symmetry.space_group_name_H-M   'P 1'
#
loop_
_entity.id
_entity.type
_entity.pdbx_description
1 polymer ?
#
loop_
_entity_poly.entity_id
_entity_poly.type
_entity_poly.pdbx_seq_one_letter_code
_entity_poly.pdbx_strand_id
1 'polypeptide(L)' 'TMAAKSIPGFEDFEGVWATRAPIGWDVTDPEPAARGCIALLSDWFPATTGEIVHVDGGVHAMGA' A
#
# COMPACT_ATOMS: atom_id res chain seq x y z
N THR A 1 11.14 3.87 4.70
CA THR A 1 11.20 5.04 5.61
C THR A 1 12.59 5.17 6.24
N MET A 2 12.92 6.27 6.94
CA MET A 2 14.24 6.40 7.58
C MET A 2 14.55 5.28 8.60
N ALA A 3 13.53 4.76 9.27
CA ALA A 3 13.68 3.61 10.17
C ALA A 3 14.03 2.30 9.43
N ALA A 4 13.61 2.19 8.18
CA ALA A 4 13.80 1.00 7.36
C ALA A 4 15.22 0.85 6.80
N LYS A 5 15.93 1.97 6.57
CA LYS A 5 17.30 1.96 6.01
C LYS A 5 18.34 1.28 6.91
N SER A 6 18.03 1.08 8.18
CA SER A 6 18.94 0.47 9.16
C SER A 6 18.72 -1.03 9.37
N ILE A 7 17.76 -1.64 8.67
CA ILE A 7 17.45 -3.07 8.76
C ILE A 7 18.14 -3.79 7.59
N PRO A 8 19.10 -4.69 7.84
CA PRO A 8 19.68 -5.53 6.78
C PRO A 8 18.58 -6.33 6.07
N GLY A 9 18.55 -6.31 4.73
CA GLY A 9 17.54 -7.00 3.92
C GLY A 9 16.27 -6.19 3.62
N PHE A 10 16.22 -4.90 3.96
CA PHE A 10 15.04 -4.07 3.64
C PHE A 10 14.85 -3.85 2.13
N GLU A 11 15.94 -3.84 1.37
CA GLU A 11 15.90 -3.72 -0.10
C GLU A 11 15.18 -4.92 -0.75
N ASP A 12 15.30 -6.12 -0.16
CA ASP A 12 14.57 -7.31 -0.63
C ASP A 12 13.05 -7.15 -0.44
N PHE A 13 12.63 -6.40 0.60
CA PHE A 13 11.23 -6.15 0.91
C PHE A 13 10.54 -5.24 -0.11
N GLU A 14 11.23 -4.20 -0.60
CA GLU A 14 10.69 -3.33 -1.67
C GLU A 14 10.54 -4.10 -2.99
N GLY A 15 11.44 -5.06 -3.26
CA GLY A 15 11.33 -5.95 -4.42
C GLY A 15 10.11 -6.88 -4.40
N VAL A 16 9.57 -7.20 -3.22
CA VAL A 16 8.37 -8.05 -3.10
C VAL A 16 7.14 -7.36 -3.68
N TRP A 17 6.90 -6.10 -3.37
CA TRP A 17 5.76 -5.36 -3.91
C TRP A 17 5.84 -5.22 -5.42
N ALA A 18 7.01 -4.88 -5.96
CA ALA A 18 7.22 -4.74 -7.40
C ALA A 18 6.95 -6.05 -8.18
N THR A 19 7.21 -7.21 -7.57
CA THR A 19 7.06 -8.52 -8.23
C THR A 19 5.72 -9.19 -7.96
N ARG A 20 5.07 -8.92 -6.82
CA ARG A 20 3.87 -9.63 -6.37
C ARG A 20 2.58 -8.82 -6.49
N ALA A 21 2.64 -7.49 -6.51
CA ALA A 21 1.44 -6.67 -6.70
C ALA A 21 0.86 -6.90 -8.11
N PRO A 22 -0.36 -7.46 -8.27
CA PRO A 22 -0.90 -7.80 -9.59
C PRO A 22 -1.06 -6.61 -10.54
N ILE A 23 -1.26 -5.41 -10.00
CA ILE A 23 -1.37 -4.17 -10.79
C ILE A 23 -0.14 -3.26 -10.65
N GLY A 24 0.95 -3.81 -10.10
CA GLY A 24 2.18 -3.07 -9.83
C GLY A 24 2.09 -2.18 -8.59
N TRP A 25 3.26 -1.78 -8.10
CA TRP A 25 3.38 -0.85 -6.98
C TRP A 25 4.69 -0.06 -7.09
N ASP A 26 4.57 1.27 -7.16
CA ASP A 26 5.71 2.20 -7.12
C ASP A 26 5.82 2.81 -5.73
N VAL A 27 6.87 2.44 -4.99
CA VAL A 27 7.13 2.95 -3.63
C VAL A 27 7.48 4.44 -3.59
N THR A 28 7.83 5.02 -4.73
CA THR A 28 8.18 6.44 -4.87
C THR A 28 6.97 7.32 -5.21
N ASP A 29 5.85 6.72 -5.61
CA ASP A 29 4.60 7.42 -5.91
C ASP A 29 3.62 7.36 -4.71
N PRO A 30 3.45 8.48 -3.96
CA PRO A 30 2.52 8.52 -2.85
C PRO A 30 1.05 8.72 -3.29
N GLU A 31 0.78 9.04 -4.56
CA GLU A 31 -0.53 9.46 -5.02
C GLU A 31 -1.63 8.38 -4.83
N PRO A 32 -1.41 7.09 -5.14
CA PRO A 32 -2.44 6.06 -4.96
C PRO A 32 -2.90 5.95 -3.50
N ALA A 33 -1.95 5.89 -2.56
CA ALA A 33 -2.24 5.83 -1.14
C ALA A 33 -3.00 7.08 -0.65
N ALA A 34 -2.57 8.27 -1.09
CA ALA A 34 -3.24 9.51 -0.77
C ALA A 34 -4.69 9.53 -1.27
N ARG A 35 -4.95 9.07 -2.51
CA ARG A 35 -6.30 8.94 -3.06
C ARG A 35 -7.18 7.99 -2.25
N GLY A 36 -6.62 6.89 -1.76
CA GLY A 36 -7.31 5.96 -0.85
C GLY A 36 -7.76 6.65 0.45
N CYS A 37 -6.87 7.45 1.06
CA CYS A 37 -7.22 8.24 2.23
C CYS A 37 -8.33 9.25 1.94
N ILE A 38 -8.25 9.97 0.81
CA ILE A 38 -9.30 10.93 0.42
C ILE A 38 -10.63 10.22 0.17
N ALA A 39 -10.63 9.05 -0.46
CA ALA A 39 -11.85 8.26 -0.65
C ALA A 39 -12.48 7.88 0.70
N LEU A 40 -11.69 7.44 1.68
CA LEU A 40 -12.17 7.13 3.03
C LEU A 40 -12.69 8.35 3.81
N LEU A 41 -12.06 9.51 3.64
CA LEU A 41 -12.45 10.76 4.30
C LEU A 41 -13.59 11.50 3.61
N SER A 42 -14.00 11.04 2.43
CA SER A 42 -15.07 11.63 1.64
C SER A 42 -16.43 11.00 1.93
N ASP A 43 -17.47 11.56 1.31
CA ASP A 43 -18.83 11.01 1.37
C ASP A 43 -19.04 9.72 0.55
N TRP A 44 -18.00 9.20 -0.13
CA TRP A 44 -18.09 7.96 -0.91
C TRP A 44 -18.19 6.69 -0.06
N PHE A 45 -17.83 6.76 1.23
CA PHE A 45 -17.88 5.64 2.18
C PHE A 45 -18.75 5.97 3.41
N PRO A 46 -20.04 6.33 3.25
CA PRO A 46 -20.84 6.92 4.32
C PRO A 46 -21.25 5.93 5.43
N ALA A 47 -21.07 4.63 5.21
CA ALA A 47 -21.46 3.57 6.13
C ALA A 47 -20.36 2.52 6.32
N THR A 48 -19.09 2.89 6.13
CA THR A 48 -17.94 2.01 6.30
C THR A 48 -17.16 2.41 7.54
N THR A 49 -17.01 1.49 8.51
CA THR A 49 -16.28 1.70 9.75
C THR A 49 -15.68 0.38 10.23
N GLY A 50 -14.55 0.42 10.93
CA GLY A 50 -13.88 -0.78 11.45
C GLY A 50 -13.18 -1.64 10.39
N GLU A 51 -13.08 -1.16 9.14
CA GLU A 51 -12.52 -1.88 8.01
C GLU A 51 -11.13 -1.36 7.61
N ILE A 52 -10.37 -2.21 6.93
CA ILE A 52 -9.06 -1.87 6.34
C ILE A 52 -9.20 -1.85 4.81
N VAL A 53 -8.93 -0.70 4.20
CA VAL A 53 -8.81 -0.58 2.74
C VAL A 53 -7.34 -0.70 2.35
N HIS A 54 -7.01 -1.78 1.66
CA HIS A 54 -5.65 -2.01 1.16
C HIS A 54 -5.45 -1.22 -0.13
N VAL A 55 -4.47 -0.31 -0.11
CA VAL A 55 -3.99 0.42 -1.28
C VAL A 55 -2.53 0.07 -1.45
N ASP A 56 -2.29 -1.08 -2.06
CA ASP A 56 -0.99 -1.76 -2.04
C ASP A 56 -0.68 -2.49 -3.37
N GLY A 57 -1.39 -2.11 -4.44
CA GLY A 57 -1.29 -2.78 -5.74
C GLY A 57 -1.83 -4.22 -5.75
N GLY A 58 -2.54 -4.63 -4.70
CA GLY A 58 -3.16 -5.96 -4.55
C GLY A 58 -2.22 -7.02 -3.98
N VAL A 59 -1.07 -6.64 -3.42
CA VAL A 59 -0.10 -7.62 -2.92
C VAL A 59 -0.64 -8.43 -1.73
N HIS A 60 -1.43 -7.83 -0.83
CA HIS A 60 -2.02 -8.55 0.32
C HIS A 60 -2.93 -9.71 -0.14
N ALA A 61 -3.63 -9.53 -1.27
CA ALA A 61 -4.53 -10.53 -1.83
C ALA A 61 -3.77 -11.75 -2.38
N MET A 62 -2.46 -11.61 -2.63
CA MET A 62 -1.59 -12.70 -3.08
C MET A 62 -1.04 -13.55 -1.93
N GLY A 63 -1.44 -13.29 -0.68
CA GLY A 63 -0.95 -13.99 0.51
C GLY A 63 0.50 -13.66 0.86
N ALA A 64 0.95 -12.47 0.47
CA ALA A 64 2.26 -11.92 0.79
C ALA A 64 2.28 -11.24 2.16
#